data_AF-A0A358SLC4-F1
#
_entry.id   AF-A0A358SLC4-F1
#
_cell.length_a   1.000
_cell.length_b   1.000
_cell.length_c   1.000
_cell.angle_alpha   90.00
_cell.angle_beta   90.00
_cell.angle_gamma   90.00
#
_symmetry.space_group_name_H-M   'P 1'
#
loop_
_entity.id
_entity.type
_entity.pdbx_description
1 polymer ?
#
loop_
_entity_poly.entity_id
_entity_poly.type
_entity_poly.pdbx_seq_one_letter_code
_entity_poly.pdbx_strand_id
1 'polypeptide(L)'
;MSAPAAATYALLTDGSTVEIRPTTPEDAEAVRAMHAAMSPDNIYLRFFSMSPTAPEREAQRVCREPDDDHAALLAWQGDRLVGVAAYELSGRPGVAEIAFAVPDDMHGRGIATLLLEHLVWLARQRGLQAFTAETLAENSAMLRVFGDAGLPAKRRIADGVVEFTFPLPGREDNYRQGNYLESVADRESRADVASLRPLLLPRAVAVVGASRGHGTLGRAILHNIVTAGFAGPVYAVNPRASTVEGVPCVASVDDLPGQVDMAVITVPGPDVPEVAEQCGRNGVRALIVITSDLGEARADLLATCRQYGMRLLGPNCFGLIMPWIGLDATFAADHPLPGVVGLMVQSGGVGIALLERMSRLGVGVSSFASAGDKYDVSPTDLLTWWAQDEVTQIAVLYVESFGNPRKFASTARRVAQRMPVLTIIGARSPAGHRVASHTAPAATPLVTQEALFDQAGVIATRSLGELIDTVALLSCQPLPAGNRIAIVSNAGGAAGLAADACGDHGLQVVKLSADTQRELSRMLPPGAEVGGPVNATPLVSTDTFRACLEKVAADEGVDAVLAAAVPTAISDLRTAVAAAVLSKPLAASFLDRVESVLRVKRVPVTRRARAGR
;
A
#
# COMPACT_ATOMS: atom_id res chain seq x y z
N MET A 1 -23.55 -32.52 -4.87
CA MET A 1 -24.12 -31.20 -5.20
C MET A 1 -23.15 -30.16 -4.67
N SER A 2 -22.23 -29.72 -5.52
CA SER A 2 -21.22 -28.72 -5.16
C SER A 2 -21.91 -27.37 -4.98
N ALA A 3 -21.65 -26.67 -3.89
CA ALA A 3 -22.18 -25.32 -3.69
C ALA A 3 -21.78 -24.41 -4.87
N PRO A 4 -22.66 -23.51 -5.34
CA PRO A 4 -22.24 -22.50 -6.32
C PRO A 4 -21.06 -21.71 -5.74
N ALA A 5 -20.05 -21.46 -6.56
CA ALA A 5 -18.92 -20.63 -6.15
C ALA A 5 -19.44 -19.29 -5.61
N ALA A 6 -19.02 -18.92 -4.40
CA ALA A 6 -19.51 -17.72 -3.72
C ALA A 6 -19.24 -16.46 -4.57
N ALA A 7 -20.16 -15.52 -4.54
CA ALA A 7 -19.97 -14.20 -5.15
C ALA A 7 -18.69 -13.55 -4.61
N THR A 8 -17.95 -12.88 -5.48
CA THR A 8 -16.67 -12.24 -5.16
C THR A 8 -16.69 -10.79 -5.64
N TYR A 9 -16.27 -9.86 -4.79
CA TYR A 9 -16.12 -8.46 -5.18
C TYR A 9 -14.72 -8.22 -5.75
N ALA A 10 -14.63 -7.44 -6.80
CA ALA A 10 -13.39 -7.09 -7.48
C ALA A 10 -13.41 -5.64 -7.96
N LEU A 11 -12.22 -5.06 -8.12
CA LEU A 11 -12.05 -3.68 -8.55
C LEU A 11 -11.85 -3.60 -10.07
N LEU A 12 -12.49 -2.61 -10.68
CA LEU A 12 -12.28 -2.21 -12.06
C LEU A 12 -11.04 -1.31 -12.18
N THR A 13 -10.62 -1.05 -13.42
CA THR A 13 -9.40 -0.24 -13.68
C THR A 13 -9.50 1.21 -13.19
N ASP A 14 -10.72 1.70 -12.97
CA ASP A 14 -11.01 3.02 -12.41
C ASP A 14 -11.18 3.01 -10.87
N GLY A 15 -11.01 1.85 -10.23
CA GLY A 15 -11.12 1.67 -8.79
C GLY A 15 -12.54 1.46 -8.27
N SER A 16 -13.56 1.46 -9.13
CA SER A 16 -14.92 1.08 -8.74
C SER A 16 -15.07 -0.42 -8.56
N THR A 17 -16.07 -0.84 -7.78
CA THR A 17 -16.28 -2.25 -7.45
C THR A 17 -17.33 -2.89 -8.33
N VAL A 18 -17.12 -4.16 -8.68
CA VAL A 18 -18.13 -5.06 -9.25
C VAL A 18 -18.24 -6.33 -8.42
N GLU A 19 -19.42 -6.91 -8.37
CA GLU A 19 -19.66 -8.26 -7.87
C GLU A 19 -19.62 -9.25 -9.03
N ILE A 20 -18.74 -10.26 -8.93
CA ILE A 20 -18.66 -11.37 -9.88
C ILE A 20 -19.23 -12.60 -9.23
N ARG A 21 -20.24 -13.20 -9.86
CA ARG A 21 -20.84 -14.45 -9.40
C ARG A 21 -21.20 -15.37 -10.56
N PRO A 22 -21.29 -16.69 -10.33
CA PRO A 22 -21.90 -17.60 -11.27
C PRO A 22 -23.32 -17.17 -11.62
N THR A 23 -23.70 -17.39 -12.88
CA THR A 23 -25.08 -17.19 -13.32
C THR A 23 -26.00 -18.27 -12.75
N THR A 24 -27.27 -17.91 -12.66
CA THR A 24 -28.40 -18.79 -12.34
C THR A 24 -29.48 -18.65 -13.43
N PRO A 25 -30.45 -19.57 -13.51
CA PRO A 25 -31.61 -19.42 -14.41
C PRO A 25 -32.42 -18.15 -14.20
N GLU A 26 -32.42 -17.58 -12.99
CA GLU A 26 -33.14 -16.34 -12.67
C GLU A 26 -32.52 -15.10 -13.33
N ASP A 27 -31.25 -15.19 -13.75
CA ASP A 27 -30.52 -14.07 -14.34
C ASP A 27 -30.83 -13.83 -15.84
N ALA A 28 -31.62 -14.72 -16.46
CA ALA A 28 -31.86 -14.69 -17.90
C ALA A 28 -32.46 -13.35 -18.37
N GLU A 29 -33.37 -12.75 -17.60
CA GLU A 29 -33.93 -11.43 -17.91
C GLU A 29 -32.87 -10.34 -17.88
N ALA A 30 -31.98 -10.34 -16.88
CA ALA A 30 -30.93 -9.34 -16.76
C ALA A 30 -29.93 -9.44 -17.92
N VAL A 31 -29.55 -10.66 -18.32
CA VAL A 31 -28.68 -10.90 -19.48
C VAL A 31 -29.36 -10.45 -20.78
N ARG A 32 -30.67 -10.71 -20.93
CA ARG A 32 -31.46 -10.25 -22.07
C ARG A 32 -31.49 -8.73 -22.14
N ALA A 33 -31.82 -8.07 -21.03
CA ALA A 33 -31.90 -6.62 -20.92
C ALA A 33 -30.54 -5.96 -21.21
N MET A 34 -29.44 -6.55 -20.71
CA MET A 34 -28.10 -6.08 -20.98
C MET A 34 -27.77 -6.12 -22.48
N HIS A 35 -28.02 -7.25 -23.16
CA HIS A 35 -27.79 -7.33 -24.60
C HIS A 35 -28.70 -6.40 -25.40
N ALA A 36 -29.97 -6.24 -25.00
CA ALA A 36 -30.90 -5.34 -25.66
C ALA A 36 -30.48 -3.86 -25.57
N ALA A 37 -29.72 -3.49 -24.54
CA ALA A 37 -29.17 -2.16 -24.35
C ALA A 37 -27.87 -1.91 -25.14
N MET A 38 -27.25 -2.94 -25.74
CA MET A 38 -26.01 -2.80 -26.51
C MET A 38 -26.28 -2.21 -27.89
N SER A 39 -25.26 -1.55 -28.45
CA SER A 39 -25.35 -1.05 -29.82
C SER A 39 -25.47 -2.21 -30.85
N PRO A 40 -26.09 -1.98 -32.02
CA PRO A 40 -26.14 -2.98 -33.09
C PRO A 40 -24.74 -3.46 -33.52
N ASP A 41 -23.76 -2.56 -33.50
CA ASP A 41 -22.37 -2.88 -33.84
C ASP A 41 -21.76 -3.83 -32.80
N ASN A 42 -21.99 -3.60 -31.51
CA ASN A 42 -21.51 -4.48 -30.44
C ASN A 42 -22.18 -5.87 -30.49
N ILE A 43 -23.50 -5.92 -30.75
CA ILE A 43 -24.23 -7.18 -31.00
C ILE A 43 -23.63 -7.92 -32.20
N TYR A 44 -23.38 -7.21 -33.32
CA TYR A 44 -22.78 -7.80 -34.51
C TYR A 44 -21.38 -8.36 -34.24
N LEU A 45 -20.53 -7.60 -33.54
CA LEU A 45 -19.18 -8.04 -33.17
C LEU A 45 -19.18 -9.24 -32.21
N ARG A 46 -20.21 -9.38 -31.37
CA ARG A 46 -20.38 -10.51 -30.44
C ARG A 46 -20.90 -11.78 -31.11
N PHE A 47 -21.90 -11.67 -31.98
CA PHE A 47 -22.64 -12.82 -32.51
C PHE A 47 -22.35 -13.12 -33.99
N PHE A 48 -21.50 -12.32 -34.63
CA PHE A 48 -21.22 -12.36 -36.08
C PHE A 48 -22.49 -12.30 -36.94
N SER A 49 -23.57 -11.76 -36.37
CA SER A 49 -24.87 -11.66 -37.01
C SER A 49 -25.67 -10.52 -36.40
N MET A 50 -26.58 -9.96 -37.19
CA MET A 50 -27.58 -8.99 -36.71
C MET A 50 -28.89 -9.70 -36.33
N SER A 51 -28.84 -10.99 -35.97
CA SER A 51 -30.06 -11.75 -35.65
C SER A 51 -30.68 -11.20 -34.36
N PRO A 52 -31.93 -10.71 -34.39
CA PRO A 52 -32.59 -10.19 -33.19
C PRO A 52 -32.85 -11.29 -32.14
N THR A 53 -32.78 -12.57 -32.54
CA THR A 53 -32.95 -13.72 -31.65
C THR A 53 -31.65 -14.23 -31.03
N ALA A 54 -30.47 -13.79 -31.53
CA ALA A 54 -29.19 -14.24 -30.99
C ALA A 54 -28.98 -13.85 -29.52
N PRO A 55 -29.28 -12.60 -29.09
CA PRO A 55 -29.24 -12.22 -27.68
C PRO A 55 -30.12 -13.08 -26.76
N GLU A 56 -31.33 -13.41 -27.20
CA GLU A 56 -32.28 -14.21 -26.41
C GLU A 56 -31.78 -15.65 -26.25
N ARG A 57 -31.29 -16.26 -27.33
CA ARG A 57 -30.72 -17.61 -27.30
C ARG A 57 -29.47 -17.67 -26.41
N GLU A 58 -28.65 -16.62 -26.47
CA GLU A 58 -27.46 -16.52 -25.63
C GLU A 58 -27.83 -16.40 -24.16
N ALA A 59 -28.81 -15.56 -23.80
CA ALA A 59 -29.27 -15.43 -22.43
C ALA A 59 -29.74 -16.79 -21.86
N GLN A 60 -30.52 -17.55 -22.63
CA GLN A 60 -30.97 -18.89 -22.24
C GLN A 60 -29.81 -19.89 -22.13
N ARG A 61 -28.82 -19.81 -23.03
CA ARG A 61 -27.64 -20.68 -23.02
C ARG A 61 -26.75 -20.40 -21.82
N VAL A 62 -26.42 -19.13 -21.57
CA VAL A 62 -25.57 -18.68 -20.48
C VAL A 62 -26.21 -19.03 -19.13
N CYS A 63 -27.49 -18.68 -18.95
CA CYS A 63 -28.21 -18.86 -17.68
C CYS A 63 -28.80 -20.27 -17.49
N ARG A 64 -28.39 -21.28 -18.26
CA ARG A 64 -28.90 -22.64 -18.09
C ARG A 64 -28.44 -23.26 -16.76
N GLU A 65 -29.07 -24.38 -16.39
CA GLU A 65 -28.68 -25.15 -15.21
C GLU A 65 -27.18 -25.51 -15.23
N PRO A 66 -26.44 -25.35 -14.12
CA PRO A 66 -25.02 -25.66 -14.08
C PRO A 66 -24.73 -27.13 -14.43
N ASP A 67 -23.84 -27.34 -15.39
CA ASP A 67 -23.33 -28.65 -15.78
C ASP A 67 -21.78 -28.64 -15.80
N ASP A 68 -21.17 -29.81 -16.00
CA ASP A 68 -19.71 -29.93 -16.03
C ASP A 68 -19.10 -29.31 -17.29
N ASP A 69 -19.91 -29.19 -18.35
CA ASP A 69 -19.51 -28.79 -19.70
C ASP A 69 -19.56 -27.26 -19.91
N HIS A 70 -20.20 -26.52 -19.01
CA HIS A 70 -20.40 -25.08 -19.10
C HIS A 70 -20.07 -24.37 -17.78
N ALA A 71 -19.62 -23.13 -17.91
CA ALA A 71 -19.66 -22.20 -16.81
C ALA A 71 -19.85 -20.78 -17.33
N ALA A 72 -20.62 -20.00 -16.59
CA ALA A 72 -20.84 -18.60 -16.88
C ALA A 72 -20.75 -17.74 -15.63
N LEU A 73 -20.15 -16.57 -15.78
CA LEU A 73 -19.93 -15.56 -14.76
C LEU A 73 -20.59 -14.26 -15.20
N LEU A 74 -21.25 -13.61 -14.25
CA LEU A 74 -21.88 -12.31 -14.41
C LEU A 74 -21.11 -11.28 -13.56
N ALA A 75 -20.87 -10.10 -14.12
CA ALA A 75 -20.34 -8.94 -13.41
C ALA A 75 -21.46 -7.93 -13.17
N TRP A 76 -21.72 -7.60 -11.90
CA TRP A 76 -22.76 -6.69 -11.45
C TRP A 76 -22.14 -5.44 -10.83
N GLN A 77 -22.67 -4.27 -11.18
CA GLN A 77 -22.33 -2.99 -10.54
C GLN A 77 -23.61 -2.45 -9.88
N GLY A 78 -23.75 -2.69 -8.56
CA GLY A 78 -25.06 -2.56 -7.90
C GLY A 78 -26.07 -3.51 -8.55
N ASP A 79 -27.25 -3.01 -8.88
CA ASP A 79 -28.30 -3.81 -9.54
C ASP A 79 -28.14 -3.90 -11.07
N ARG A 80 -27.10 -3.30 -11.64
CA ARG A 80 -26.87 -3.28 -13.09
C ARG A 80 -25.93 -4.40 -13.50
N LEU A 81 -26.36 -5.27 -14.42
CA LEU A 81 -25.48 -6.22 -15.09
C LEU A 81 -24.58 -5.49 -16.09
N VAL A 82 -23.27 -5.64 -15.94
CA VAL A 82 -22.25 -4.92 -16.72
C VAL A 82 -21.28 -5.83 -17.48
N GLY A 83 -21.42 -7.14 -17.36
CA GLY A 83 -20.63 -8.06 -18.16
C GLY A 83 -21.05 -9.51 -17.98
N VAL A 84 -20.87 -10.27 -19.06
CA VAL A 84 -21.09 -11.72 -19.10
C VAL A 84 -19.85 -12.36 -19.70
N ALA A 85 -19.40 -13.46 -19.09
CA ALA A 85 -18.40 -14.33 -19.68
C ALA A 85 -18.78 -15.78 -19.45
N ALA A 86 -18.63 -16.61 -20.48
CA ALA A 86 -18.92 -18.03 -20.39
C ALA A 86 -17.84 -18.85 -21.08
N TYR A 87 -17.72 -20.11 -20.68
CA TYR A 87 -17.07 -21.13 -21.49
C TYR A 87 -17.97 -22.35 -21.67
N GLU A 88 -17.84 -23.01 -22.81
CA GLU A 88 -18.45 -24.32 -23.09
C GLU A 88 -17.36 -25.29 -23.57
N LEU A 89 -17.39 -26.55 -23.14
CA LEU A 89 -16.47 -27.56 -23.64
C LEU A 89 -16.59 -27.68 -25.14
N SER A 90 -15.45 -27.56 -25.81
CA SER A 90 -15.36 -27.91 -27.22
C SER A 90 -15.43 -29.43 -27.37
N GLY A 91 -15.74 -29.92 -28.58
CA GLY A 91 -15.64 -31.35 -28.90
C GLY A 91 -14.23 -31.95 -28.77
N ARG A 92 -13.23 -31.19 -28.30
CA ARG A 92 -11.86 -31.64 -28.01
C ARG A 92 -11.66 -31.79 -26.50
N PRO A 93 -11.13 -32.93 -26.02
CA PRO A 93 -10.89 -33.16 -24.59
C PRO A 93 -10.05 -32.05 -23.95
N GLY A 94 -10.53 -31.49 -22.85
CA GLY A 94 -9.80 -30.49 -22.06
C GLY A 94 -9.70 -29.09 -22.69
N VAL A 95 -10.44 -28.82 -23.76
CA VAL A 95 -10.47 -27.50 -24.42
C VAL A 95 -11.88 -26.93 -24.35
N ALA A 96 -12.03 -25.67 -23.94
CA ALA A 96 -13.31 -24.98 -23.90
C ALA A 96 -13.30 -23.70 -24.75
N GLU A 97 -14.40 -23.41 -25.42
CA GLU A 97 -14.61 -22.16 -26.14
C GLU A 97 -15.10 -21.08 -25.18
N ILE A 98 -14.53 -19.88 -25.23
CA ILE A 98 -14.89 -18.75 -24.37
C ILE A 98 -15.60 -17.65 -25.15
N ALA A 99 -16.57 -17.00 -24.50
CA ALA A 99 -17.28 -15.86 -25.06
C ALA A 99 -17.56 -14.79 -24.01
N PHE A 100 -17.62 -13.52 -24.44
CA PHE A 100 -17.74 -12.35 -23.56
C PHE A 100 -18.70 -11.34 -24.15
N ALA A 101 -19.49 -10.67 -23.31
CA ALA A 101 -20.27 -9.51 -23.70
C ALA A 101 -20.17 -8.43 -22.61
N VAL A 102 -19.85 -7.20 -23.02
CA VAL A 102 -19.76 -6.03 -22.13
C VAL A 102 -20.47 -4.87 -22.84
N PRO A 103 -21.38 -4.14 -22.15
CA PRO A 103 -22.04 -2.96 -22.71
C PRO A 103 -21.05 -1.88 -23.14
N ASP A 104 -21.38 -1.15 -24.20
CA ASP A 104 -20.53 -0.15 -24.85
C ASP A 104 -20.01 0.93 -23.88
N ASP A 105 -20.87 1.41 -22.97
CA ASP A 105 -20.53 2.43 -21.96
C ASP A 105 -19.62 1.91 -20.84
N MET A 106 -19.41 0.60 -20.79
CA MET A 106 -18.57 -0.08 -19.80
C MET A 106 -17.23 -0.55 -20.38
N HIS A 107 -16.98 -0.32 -21.68
CA HIS A 107 -15.71 -0.65 -22.32
C HIS A 107 -14.55 0.12 -21.71
N GLY A 108 -13.34 -0.46 -21.75
CA GLY A 108 -12.13 0.16 -21.19
C GLY A 108 -12.00 0.11 -19.66
N ARG A 109 -13.02 -0.38 -18.94
CA ARG A 109 -13.01 -0.53 -17.47
C ARG A 109 -12.43 -1.85 -16.96
N GLY A 110 -11.93 -2.71 -17.86
CA GLY A 110 -11.27 -3.98 -17.53
C GLY A 110 -12.18 -5.17 -17.24
N ILE A 111 -13.50 -5.03 -17.37
CA ILE A 111 -14.49 -6.07 -17.01
C ILE A 111 -14.25 -7.39 -17.74
N ALA A 112 -14.03 -7.37 -19.07
CA ALA A 112 -13.79 -8.59 -19.83
C ALA A 112 -12.51 -9.31 -19.40
N THR A 113 -11.43 -8.56 -19.13
CA THR A 113 -10.16 -9.12 -18.64
C THR A 113 -10.34 -9.74 -17.26
N LEU A 114 -11.04 -9.06 -16.36
CA LEU A 114 -11.33 -9.55 -15.02
C LEU A 114 -12.19 -10.83 -15.06
N LEU A 115 -13.24 -10.85 -15.87
CA LEU A 115 -14.05 -12.05 -16.07
C LEU A 115 -13.24 -13.20 -16.66
N LEU A 116 -12.34 -12.93 -17.61
CA LEU A 116 -11.41 -13.93 -18.15
C LEU A 116 -10.50 -14.51 -17.06
N GLU A 117 -9.96 -13.67 -16.15
CA GLU A 117 -9.12 -14.14 -15.04
C GLU A 117 -9.87 -15.10 -14.11
N HIS A 118 -11.14 -14.79 -13.80
CA HIS A 118 -12.00 -15.67 -13.00
C HIS A 118 -12.37 -16.96 -13.75
N LEU A 119 -12.63 -16.89 -15.06
CA LEU A 119 -12.86 -18.09 -15.89
C LEU A 119 -11.60 -18.98 -15.95
N VAL A 120 -10.41 -18.40 -16.10
CA VAL A 120 -9.14 -19.14 -16.06
C VAL A 120 -9.00 -19.86 -14.72
N TRP A 121 -9.30 -19.21 -13.60
CA TRP A 121 -9.28 -19.85 -12.29
C TRP A 121 -10.25 -21.03 -12.21
N LEU A 122 -11.49 -20.85 -12.65
CA LEU A 122 -12.52 -21.89 -12.63
C LEU A 122 -12.15 -23.10 -13.52
N ALA A 123 -11.70 -22.82 -14.74
CA ALA A 123 -11.27 -23.82 -15.71
C ALA A 123 -10.11 -24.66 -15.19
N ARG A 124 -9.14 -24.05 -14.50
CA ARG A 124 -8.03 -24.78 -13.86
C ARG A 124 -8.51 -25.71 -12.75
N GLN A 125 -9.53 -25.33 -11.98
CA GLN A 125 -10.11 -26.22 -10.97
C GLN A 125 -10.80 -27.43 -11.60
N ARG A 126 -11.36 -27.27 -12.81
CA ARG A 126 -11.97 -28.36 -13.59
C ARG A 126 -10.98 -29.12 -14.48
N GLY A 127 -9.68 -28.81 -14.42
CA GLY A 127 -8.65 -29.53 -15.17
C GLY A 127 -8.61 -29.23 -16.67
N LEU A 128 -9.20 -28.11 -17.12
CA LEU A 128 -9.09 -27.68 -18.51
C LEU A 128 -7.64 -27.29 -18.86
N GLN A 129 -7.25 -27.56 -20.10
CA GLN A 129 -5.89 -27.37 -20.62
C GLN A 129 -5.76 -26.13 -21.49
N ALA A 130 -6.82 -25.74 -22.20
CA ALA A 130 -6.80 -24.56 -23.06
C ALA A 130 -8.18 -23.93 -23.23
N PHE A 131 -8.19 -22.64 -23.52
CA PHE A 131 -9.34 -21.96 -24.09
C PHE A 131 -9.15 -21.72 -25.58
N THR A 132 -10.27 -21.72 -26.32
CA THR A 132 -10.35 -21.21 -27.69
C THR A 132 -11.32 -20.05 -27.75
N ALA A 133 -11.06 -19.06 -28.60
CA ALA A 133 -11.98 -17.95 -28.82
C ALA A 133 -11.95 -17.51 -30.27
N GLU A 134 -13.08 -17.07 -30.79
CA GLU A 134 -13.19 -16.49 -32.12
C GLU A 134 -13.64 -15.03 -32.00
N THR A 135 -13.02 -14.14 -32.77
CA THR A 135 -13.44 -12.74 -32.85
C THR A 135 -13.17 -12.19 -34.23
N LEU A 136 -14.02 -11.27 -34.73
CA LEU A 136 -13.79 -10.61 -36.01
C LEU A 136 -12.46 -9.82 -35.96
N ALA A 137 -11.73 -9.80 -37.07
CA ALA A 137 -10.47 -9.05 -37.17
C ALA A 137 -10.64 -7.54 -36.92
N GLU A 138 -11.86 -7.02 -37.10
CA GLU A 138 -12.23 -5.64 -36.85
C GLU A 138 -12.54 -5.36 -35.37
N ASN A 139 -12.73 -6.40 -34.54
CA ASN A 139 -13.02 -6.27 -33.11
C ASN A 139 -11.76 -5.92 -32.30
N SER A 140 -11.25 -4.71 -32.49
CA SER A 140 -10.04 -4.21 -31.83
C SER A 140 -10.11 -4.26 -30.30
N ALA A 141 -11.31 -4.16 -29.71
CA ALA A 141 -11.54 -4.27 -28.28
C ALA A 141 -11.23 -5.69 -27.76
N MET A 142 -11.83 -6.72 -28.36
CA MET A 142 -11.57 -8.12 -27.97
C MET A 142 -10.15 -8.58 -28.30
N LEU A 143 -9.59 -8.14 -29.44
CA LEU A 143 -8.19 -8.40 -29.78
C LEU A 143 -7.23 -7.85 -28.71
N ARG A 144 -7.55 -6.69 -28.12
CA ARG A 144 -6.79 -6.11 -27.02
C ARG A 144 -6.98 -6.89 -25.72
N VAL A 145 -8.22 -7.28 -25.37
CA VAL A 145 -8.48 -8.13 -24.18
C VAL A 145 -7.65 -9.41 -24.22
N PHE A 146 -7.59 -10.06 -25.38
CA PHE A 146 -6.81 -11.29 -25.57
C PHE A 146 -5.30 -11.07 -25.59
N GLY A 147 -4.84 -9.95 -26.15
CA GLY A 147 -3.42 -9.57 -26.12
C GLY A 147 -2.93 -9.22 -24.71
N ASP A 148 -3.77 -8.53 -23.94
CA ASP A 148 -3.42 -8.01 -22.60
C ASP A 148 -3.67 -9.04 -21.49
N ALA A 149 -4.33 -10.17 -21.78
CA ALA A 149 -4.64 -11.21 -20.80
C ALA A 149 -3.39 -11.75 -20.09
N GLY A 150 -2.21 -11.66 -20.72
CA GLY A 150 -0.94 -12.21 -20.21
C GLY A 150 -0.82 -13.73 -20.38
N LEU A 151 -1.83 -14.38 -20.96
CA LEU A 151 -1.77 -15.79 -21.37
C LEU A 151 -0.98 -15.93 -22.68
N PRO A 152 -0.19 -17.00 -22.86
CA PRO A 152 0.38 -17.31 -24.16
C PRO A 152 -0.78 -17.54 -25.15
N ALA A 153 -0.82 -16.81 -26.27
CA ALA A 153 -1.89 -16.93 -27.24
C ALA A 153 -1.33 -17.31 -28.60
N LYS A 154 -1.88 -18.38 -29.21
CA LYS A 154 -1.68 -18.68 -30.63
C LYS A 154 -2.80 -18.04 -31.42
N ARG A 155 -2.45 -17.27 -32.44
CA ARG A 155 -3.41 -16.57 -33.33
C ARG A 155 -3.39 -17.21 -34.72
N ARG A 156 -4.57 -17.52 -35.25
CA ARG A 156 -4.79 -17.88 -36.65
C ARG A 156 -5.85 -16.96 -37.23
N ILE A 157 -5.66 -16.51 -38.46
CA ILE A 157 -6.64 -15.67 -39.17
C ILE A 157 -7.18 -16.49 -40.34
N ALA A 158 -8.51 -16.61 -40.43
CA ALA A 158 -9.21 -17.29 -41.50
C ALA A 158 -10.52 -16.54 -41.80
N ASP A 159 -10.77 -16.20 -43.07
CA ASP A 159 -12.03 -15.61 -43.54
C ASP A 159 -12.53 -14.38 -42.73
N GLY A 160 -11.60 -13.51 -42.33
CA GLY A 160 -11.93 -12.29 -41.54
C GLY A 160 -12.15 -12.53 -40.05
N VAL A 161 -12.11 -13.78 -39.59
CA VAL A 161 -12.15 -14.19 -38.19
C VAL A 161 -10.75 -14.47 -37.68
N VAL A 162 -10.50 -14.08 -36.44
CA VAL A 162 -9.28 -14.36 -35.70
C VAL A 162 -9.58 -15.42 -34.64
N GLU A 163 -9.03 -16.60 -34.85
CA GLU A 163 -9.06 -17.71 -33.90
C GLU A 163 -7.89 -17.58 -32.92
N PHE A 164 -8.18 -17.62 -31.63
CA PHE A 164 -7.22 -17.69 -30.56
C PHE A 164 -7.23 -19.06 -29.87
N THR A 165 -6.05 -19.51 -29.45
CA THR A 165 -5.89 -20.62 -28.51
C THR A 165 -5.01 -20.18 -27.36
N PHE A 166 -5.54 -20.24 -26.13
CA PHE A 166 -4.88 -19.87 -24.89
C PHE A 166 -4.60 -21.13 -24.06
N PRO A 167 -3.38 -21.69 -24.08
CA PRO A 167 -3.00 -22.70 -23.11
C PRO A 167 -3.14 -22.17 -21.69
N LEU A 168 -3.86 -22.91 -20.86
CA LEU A 168 -4.04 -22.56 -19.45
C LEU A 168 -2.80 -22.96 -18.65
N PRO A 169 -2.39 -22.18 -17.64
CA PRO A 169 -1.25 -22.56 -16.81
C PRO A 169 -1.51 -23.89 -16.10
N GLY A 170 -0.67 -24.89 -16.38
CA GLY A 170 -0.68 -26.17 -15.67
C GLY A 170 -0.37 -26.02 -14.18
N ARG A 171 -0.43 -27.13 -13.42
CA ARG A 171 0.01 -27.14 -12.02
C ARG A 171 1.54 -27.09 -11.85
N GLU A 172 2.29 -27.47 -12.89
CA GLU A 172 3.76 -27.65 -12.83
C GLU A 172 4.54 -26.65 -13.73
N ASP A 173 3.86 -25.85 -14.56
CA ASP A 173 4.47 -24.96 -15.57
C ASP A 173 4.81 -23.56 -14.99
N ASN A 174 5.84 -23.49 -14.15
CA ASN A 174 6.21 -22.27 -13.41
C ASN A 174 6.54 -21.04 -14.30
N TYR A 175 7.15 -21.23 -15.48
CA TYR A 175 7.64 -20.11 -16.31
C TYR A 175 6.51 -19.40 -17.07
N ARG A 176 5.56 -20.15 -17.65
CA ARG A 176 4.38 -19.58 -18.34
C ARG A 176 3.38 -18.97 -17.36
N GLN A 177 3.39 -19.46 -16.12
CA GLN A 177 2.59 -18.91 -15.03
C GLN A 177 3.13 -17.54 -14.55
N GLY A 178 4.44 -17.27 -14.71
CA GLY A 178 5.08 -16.00 -14.33
C GLY A 178 4.47 -14.78 -15.02
N ASN A 179 4.50 -14.73 -16.36
CA ASN A 179 4.02 -13.56 -17.12
C ASN A 179 2.52 -13.29 -16.94
N TYR A 180 1.70 -14.36 -16.86
CA TYR A 180 0.26 -14.22 -16.61
C TYR A 180 0.01 -13.64 -15.22
N LEU A 181 0.59 -14.23 -14.17
CA LEU A 181 0.39 -13.77 -12.80
C LEU A 181 0.95 -12.37 -12.56
N GLU A 182 2.04 -11.99 -13.22
CA GLU A 182 2.56 -10.62 -13.18
C GLU A 182 1.57 -9.64 -13.81
N SER A 183 1.02 -9.98 -14.99
CA SER A 183 0.02 -9.15 -15.67
C SER A 183 -1.25 -8.95 -14.82
N VAL A 184 -1.72 -10.02 -14.18
CA VAL A 184 -2.85 -9.97 -13.23
C VAL A 184 -2.50 -9.07 -12.03
N ALA A 185 -1.34 -9.28 -11.41
CA ALA A 185 -0.92 -8.52 -10.24
C ALA A 185 -0.72 -7.02 -10.55
N ASP A 186 -0.25 -6.68 -11.76
CA ASP A 186 -0.08 -5.29 -12.18
C ASP A 186 -1.43 -4.60 -12.44
N ARG A 187 -2.41 -5.32 -12.98
CA ARG A 187 -3.79 -4.80 -13.11
C ARG A 187 -4.45 -4.62 -11.75
N GLU A 188 -4.35 -5.61 -10.88
CA GLU A 188 -4.85 -5.55 -9.50
C GLU A 188 -4.23 -4.35 -8.78
N SER A 189 -2.91 -4.18 -8.86
CA SER A 189 -2.19 -3.04 -8.29
C SER A 189 -2.70 -1.68 -8.79
N ARG A 190 -2.96 -1.54 -10.09
CA ARG A 190 -3.51 -0.30 -10.67
C ARG A 190 -4.94 -0.02 -10.21
N ALA A 191 -5.78 -1.06 -10.14
CA ALA A 191 -7.15 -0.96 -9.66
C ALA A 191 -7.18 -0.62 -8.16
N ASP A 192 -6.32 -1.25 -7.35
CA ASP A 192 -6.13 -0.97 -5.93
C ASP A 192 -5.78 0.52 -5.73
N VAL A 193 -4.77 1.05 -6.43
CA VAL A 193 -4.39 2.47 -6.37
C VAL A 193 -5.55 3.39 -6.79
N ALA A 194 -6.26 3.07 -7.86
CA ALA A 194 -7.38 3.89 -8.32
C ALA A 194 -8.49 3.95 -7.26
N SER A 195 -8.78 2.83 -6.59
CA SER A 195 -9.81 2.73 -5.55
C SER A 195 -9.47 3.55 -4.30
N LEU A 196 -8.17 3.75 -4.01
CA LEU A 196 -7.72 4.55 -2.88
C LEU A 196 -7.73 6.05 -3.15
N ARG A 197 -7.88 6.50 -4.40
CA ARG A 197 -7.83 7.95 -4.73
C ARG A 197 -8.86 8.78 -3.97
N PRO A 198 -10.14 8.37 -3.83
CA PRO A 198 -11.10 9.15 -3.04
C PRO A 198 -10.71 9.25 -1.56
N LEU A 199 -9.91 8.31 -1.04
CA LEU A 199 -9.38 8.34 0.32
C LEU A 199 -8.11 9.19 0.43
N LEU A 200 -7.14 9.00 -0.46
CA LEU A 200 -5.79 9.59 -0.30
C LEU A 200 -5.63 10.92 -1.04
N LEU A 201 -6.42 11.19 -2.06
CA LEU A 201 -6.43 12.44 -2.82
C LEU A 201 -7.88 12.94 -3.02
N PRO A 202 -8.67 13.13 -1.94
CA PRO A 202 -10.03 13.65 -2.07
C PRO A 202 -10.03 15.07 -2.63
N ARG A 203 -11.02 15.39 -3.46
CA ARG A 203 -11.22 16.76 -3.96
C ARG A 203 -12.10 17.58 -3.01
N ALA A 204 -12.98 16.92 -2.25
CA ALA A 204 -13.83 17.52 -1.23
C ALA A 204 -14.06 16.55 -0.07
N VAL A 205 -14.17 17.07 1.15
CA VAL A 205 -14.30 16.28 2.39
C VAL A 205 -15.50 16.75 3.22
N ALA A 206 -16.26 15.81 3.78
CA ALA A 206 -17.29 16.09 4.77
C ALA A 206 -16.91 15.52 6.14
N VAL A 207 -17.20 16.25 7.23
CA VAL A 207 -17.04 15.77 8.61
C VAL A 207 -18.41 15.62 9.26
N VAL A 208 -18.84 14.37 9.43
CA VAL A 208 -20.13 14.00 10.02
C VAL A 208 -19.99 13.76 11.52
N GLY A 209 -20.78 14.49 12.30
CA GLY A 209 -20.63 14.55 13.75
C GLY A 209 -19.75 15.72 14.21
N ALA A 210 -19.40 16.66 13.32
CA ALA A 210 -18.82 17.95 13.70
C ALA A 210 -19.75 18.67 14.68
N SER A 211 -19.23 19.33 15.72
CA SER A 211 -20.07 20.00 16.71
C SER A 211 -19.44 21.31 17.19
N ARG A 212 -20.25 22.20 17.80
CA ARG A 212 -19.73 23.41 18.47
C ARG A 212 -19.15 23.12 19.86
N GLY A 213 -19.41 21.94 20.41
CA GLY A 213 -18.94 21.56 21.73
C GLY A 213 -17.41 21.56 21.80
N HIS A 214 -16.85 22.13 22.86
CA HIS A 214 -15.41 21.98 23.12
C HIS A 214 -15.12 20.52 23.48
N GLY A 215 -14.04 19.95 22.93
CA GLY A 215 -13.59 18.59 23.24
C GLY A 215 -14.24 17.44 22.45
N THR A 216 -15.12 17.71 21.49
CA THR A 216 -15.66 16.64 20.63
C THR A 216 -14.70 16.30 19.49
N LEU A 217 -14.55 15.01 19.17
CA LEU A 217 -13.66 14.53 18.11
C LEU A 217 -13.98 15.14 16.74
N GLY A 218 -15.27 15.19 16.36
CA GLY A 218 -15.68 15.77 15.06
C GLY A 218 -15.28 17.24 14.90
N ARG A 219 -15.26 18.01 16.01
CA ARG A 219 -14.76 19.39 15.99
C ARG A 219 -13.24 19.45 15.83
N ALA A 220 -12.51 18.61 16.57
CA ALA A 220 -11.04 18.56 16.51
C ALA A 220 -10.55 18.17 15.10
N ILE A 221 -11.19 17.17 14.48
CA ILE A 221 -10.89 16.76 13.10
C ILE A 221 -11.19 17.89 12.12
N LEU A 222 -12.36 18.53 12.22
CA LEU A 222 -12.70 19.64 11.34
C LEU A 222 -11.70 20.80 11.49
N HIS A 223 -11.32 21.13 12.72
CA HIS A 223 -10.29 22.11 13.01
C HIS A 223 -8.98 21.75 12.31
N ASN A 224 -8.51 20.51 12.48
CA ASN A 224 -7.26 20.05 11.89
C ASN A 224 -7.26 20.09 10.36
N ILE A 225 -8.36 19.71 9.70
CA ILE A 225 -8.48 19.82 8.23
C ILE A 225 -8.35 21.28 7.78
N VAL A 226 -9.00 22.20 8.50
CA VAL A 226 -8.97 23.64 8.18
C VAL A 226 -7.59 24.25 8.43
N THR A 227 -6.97 23.96 9.58
CA THR A 227 -5.66 24.53 9.95
C THR A 227 -4.48 23.91 9.21
N ALA A 228 -4.60 22.66 8.75
CA ALA A 228 -3.65 22.03 7.84
C ALA A 228 -3.69 22.65 6.43
N GLY A 229 -4.75 23.40 6.11
CA GLY A 229 -4.87 24.14 4.85
C GLY A 229 -5.30 23.26 3.68
N PHE A 230 -6.24 22.33 3.89
CA PHE A 230 -6.77 21.49 2.82
C PHE A 230 -7.28 22.34 1.65
N ALA A 231 -6.79 22.04 0.45
CA ALA A 231 -7.03 22.87 -0.73
C ALA A 231 -8.46 22.73 -1.30
N GLY A 232 -9.15 21.64 -0.98
CA GLY A 232 -10.50 21.35 -1.47
C GLY A 232 -11.61 21.89 -0.55
N PRO A 233 -12.88 21.86 -1.00
CA PRO A 233 -14.02 22.19 -0.16
C PRO A 233 -14.12 21.27 1.07
N VAL A 234 -14.43 21.87 2.21
CA VAL A 234 -14.70 21.17 3.46
C VAL A 234 -16.14 21.47 3.86
N TYR A 235 -16.87 20.44 4.31
CA TYR A 235 -18.25 20.57 4.80
C TYR A 235 -18.39 19.95 6.18
N ALA A 236 -19.19 20.57 7.04
CA ALA A 236 -19.60 19.99 8.31
C ALA A 236 -21.03 19.43 8.21
N VAL A 237 -21.31 18.33 8.91
CA VAL A 237 -22.66 17.78 9.02
C VAL A 237 -23.04 17.66 10.49
N ASN A 238 -24.06 18.44 10.88
CA ASN A 238 -24.64 18.48 12.21
C ASN A 238 -26.10 18.98 12.15
N PRO A 239 -27.08 18.24 12.69
CA PRO A 239 -28.50 18.64 12.62
C PRO A 239 -28.85 19.96 13.31
N ARG A 240 -27.98 20.49 14.19
CA ARG A 240 -28.26 21.64 15.07
C ARG A 240 -27.39 22.87 14.81
N ALA A 241 -26.44 22.80 13.88
CA ALA A 241 -25.50 23.88 13.61
C ALA A 241 -25.54 24.29 12.13
N SER A 242 -25.46 25.60 11.89
CA SER A 242 -25.34 26.16 10.52
C SER A 242 -23.89 26.40 10.11
N THR A 243 -22.97 26.49 11.08
CA THR A 243 -21.52 26.65 10.87
C THR A 243 -20.74 26.03 12.03
N VAL A 244 -19.59 25.41 11.73
CA VAL A 244 -18.63 24.89 12.73
C VAL A 244 -17.21 25.21 12.26
N GLU A 245 -16.34 25.76 13.13
CA GLU A 245 -14.96 26.16 12.76
C GLU A 245 -14.87 27.06 11.50
N GLY A 246 -15.89 27.90 11.26
CA GLY A 246 -15.96 28.76 10.07
C GLY A 246 -16.37 28.04 8.77
N VAL A 247 -16.62 26.73 8.84
CA VAL A 247 -17.05 25.89 7.71
C VAL A 247 -18.58 25.81 7.63
N PRO A 248 -19.19 25.85 6.43
CA PRO A 248 -20.62 25.62 6.25
C PRO A 248 -21.06 24.28 6.82
N CYS A 249 -22.17 24.27 7.56
CA CYS A 249 -22.72 23.08 8.18
C CYS A 249 -24.15 22.80 7.69
N VAL A 250 -24.39 21.57 7.27
CA VAL A 250 -25.71 21.08 6.83
C VAL A 250 -26.26 20.06 7.84
N ALA A 251 -27.56 19.77 7.78
CA ALA A 251 -28.22 18.91 8.77
C ALA A 251 -27.97 17.42 8.51
N SER A 252 -28.00 17.01 7.23
CA SER A 252 -27.77 15.65 6.76
C SER A 252 -26.71 15.62 5.66
N VAL A 253 -26.12 14.44 5.41
CA VAL A 253 -25.27 14.21 4.23
C VAL A 253 -26.06 14.41 2.94
N ASP A 254 -27.37 14.12 2.96
CA ASP A 254 -28.29 14.34 1.85
C ASP A 254 -28.45 15.83 1.46
N ASP A 255 -28.05 16.76 2.32
CA ASP A 255 -28.14 18.21 2.09
C ASP A 255 -26.84 18.83 1.55
N LEU A 256 -25.81 18.03 1.26
CA LEU A 256 -24.51 18.53 0.82
C LEU A 256 -24.61 19.22 -0.56
N PRO A 257 -24.02 20.42 -0.74
CA PRO A 257 -24.22 21.24 -1.94
C PRO A 257 -23.44 20.76 -3.18
N GLY A 258 -22.66 19.69 -3.07
CA GLY A 258 -21.83 19.19 -4.17
C GLY A 258 -21.27 17.79 -3.89
N GLN A 259 -20.54 17.25 -4.88
CA GLN A 259 -19.92 15.94 -4.76
C GLN A 259 -18.79 15.96 -3.72
N VAL A 260 -18.92 15.07 -2.74
CA VAL A 260 -17.91 14.82 -1.70
C VAL A 260 -17.25 13.48 -1.99
N ASP A 261 -15.92 13.43 -2.03
CA ASP A 261 -15.20 12.17 -2.28
C ASP A 261 -15.05 11.33 -1.01
N MET A 262 -14.83 12.00 0.12
CA MET A 262 -14.56 11.38 1.44
C MET A 262 -15.45 11.96 2.54
N ALA A 263 -16.01 11.08 3.38
CA ALA A 263 -16.64 11.47 4.64
C ALA A 263 -15.89 10.92 5.86
N VAL A 264 -15.64 11.78 6.85
CA VAL A 264 -15.12 11.40 8.18
C VAL A 264 -16.28 11.31 9.16
N ILE A 265 -16.50 10.13 9.74
CA ILE A 265 -17.66 9.80 10.55
C ILE A 265 -17.26 9.70 12.02
N THR A 266 -17.90 10.51 12.86
CA THR A 266 -17.66 10.58 14.32
C THR A 266 -18.95 10.46 15.14
N VAL A 267 -20.03 9.96 14.53
CA VAL A 267 -21.34 9.76 15.17
C VAL A 267 -21.35 8.51 16.06
N PRO A 268 -22.31 8.38 17.00
CA PRO A 268 -22.48 7.16 17.80
C PRO A 268 -22.62 5.88 16.94
N GLY A 269 -22.13 4.75 17.45
CA GLY A 269 -22.08 3.47 16.71
C GLY A 269 -23.37 3.06 16.00
N PRO A 270 -24.55 3.13 16.65
CA PRO A 270 -25.83 2.78 16.02
C PRO A 270 -26.21 3.65 14.81
N ASP A 271 -25.72 4.89 14.74
CA ASP A 271 -26.06 5.83 13.66
C ASP A 271 -25.11 5.70 12.45
N VAL A 272 -23.99 4.98 12.60
CA VAL A 272 -22.96 4.85 11.56
C VAL A 272 -23.49 4.23 10.26
N PRO A 273 -24.29 3.14 10.26
CA PRO A 273 -24.80 2.56 9.03
C PRO A 273 -25.72 3.50 8.25
N GLU A 274 -26.61 4.23 8.95
CA GLU A 274 -27.51 5.19 8.31
C GLU A 274 -26.73 6.34 7.65
N VAL A 275 -25.70 6.86 8.33
CA VAL A 275 -24.81 7.87 7.75
C VAL A 275 -24.04 7.32 6.55
N ALA A 276 -23.53 6.09 6.63
CA ALA A 276 -22.87 5.44 5.51
C ALA A 276 -23.81 5.28 4.30
N GLU A 277 -25.08 4.95 4.54
CA GLU A 277 -26.10 4.83 3.50
C GLU A 277 -26.37 6.17 2.81
N GLN A 278 -26.48 7.26 3.58
CA GLN A 278 -26.58 8.61 3.02
C GLN A 278 -25.32 8.96 2.20
N CYS A 279 -24.12 8.66 2.70
CA CYS A 279 -22.87 8.86 1.97
C CYS A 279 -22.89 8.13 0.62
N GLY A 280 -23.27 6.84 0.61
CA GLY A 280 -23.35 6.03 -0.59
C GLY A 280 -24.33 6.60 -1.63
N ARG A 281 -25.54 7.00 -1.20
CA ARG A 281 -26.55 7.61 -2.08
C ARG A 281 -26.09 8.93 -2.69
N ASN A 282 -25.26 9.70 -1.98
CA ASN A 282 -24.69 10.97 -2.46
C ASN A 282 -23.37 10.79 -3.22
N GLY A 283 -22.96 9.56 -3.51
CA GLY A 283 -21.78 9.25 -4.33
C GLY A 283 -20.44 9.45 -3.61
N VAL A 284 -20.43 9.50 -2.28
CA VAL A 284 -19.19 9.43 -1.49
C VAL A 284 -18.56 8.08 -1.74
N ARG A 285 -17.24 8.05 -1.99
CA ARG A 285 -16.51 6.82 -2.35
C ARG A 285 -15.55 6.34 -1.28
N ALA A 286 -15.27 7.16 -0.27
CA ALA A 286 -14.41 6.79 0.85
C ALA A 286 -14.98 7.24 2.20
N LEU A 287 -14.90 6.36 3.19
CA LEU A 287 -15.30 6.63 4.56
C LEU A 287 -14.08 6.48 5.50
N ILE A 288 -13.92 7.43 6.42
CA ILE A 288 -13.06 7.29 7.58
C ILE A 288 -13.96 7.20 8.81
N VAL A 289 -14.06 6.01 9.41
CA VAL A 289 -14.91 5.82 10.60
C VAL A 289 -14.03 5.85 11.85
N ILE A 290 -14.19 6.92 12.64
CA ILE A 290 -13.44 7.12 13.89
C ILE A 290 -14.08 6.32 15.03
N THR A 291 -15.40 6.21 15.01
CA THR A 291 -16.22 5.57 16.04
C THR A 291 -15.76 4.13 16.33
N SER A 292 -15.59 3.80 17.61
CA SER A 292 -15.28 2.45 18.10
C SER A 292 -16.55 1.66 18.44
N ASP A 293 -16.38 0.37 18.74
CA ASP A 293 -17.41 -0.46 19.38
C ASP A 293 -18.76 -0.50 18.63
N LEU A 294 -18.72 -0.76 17.32
CA LEU A 294 -19.92 -0.75 16.47
C LEU A 294 -20.97 -1.83 16.84
N GLY A 295 -20.59 -2.89 17.54
CA GLY A 295 -21.51 -3.99 17.88
C GLY A 295 -22.21 -4.55 16.64
N GLU A 296 -23.55 -4.63 16.68
CA GLU A 296 -24.38 -5.11 15.57
C GLU A 296 -24.29 -4.24 14.31
N ALA A 297 -24.03 -2.93 14.44
CA ALA A 297 -23.93 -1.99 13.32
C ALA A 297 -22.76 -2.30 12.36
N ARG A 298 -21.82 -3.16 12.78
CA ARG A 298 -20.70 -3.63 11.96
C ARG A 298 -21.16 -4.29 10.66
N ALA A 299 -22.13 -5.20 10.75
CA ALA A 299 -22.56 -5.99 9.60
C ALA A 299 -23.20 -5.09 8.53
N ASP A 300 -24.05 -4.17 8.99
CA ASP A 300 -24.76 -3.21 8.14
C ASP A 300 -23.80 -2.23 7.49
N LEU A 301 -22.83 -1.66 8.23
CA LEU A 301 -21.79 -0.80 7.66
C LEU A 301 -21.03 -1.50 6.52
N LEU A 302 -20.60 -2.74 6.73
CA LEU A 302 -19.88 -3.51 5.72
C LEU A 302 -20.76 -3.83 4.50
N ALA A 303 -22.04 -4.13 4.70
CA ALA A 303 -23.00 -4.35 3.63
C ALA A 303 -23.20 -3.08 2.79
N THR A 304 -23.43 -1.93 3.44
CA THR A 304 -23.56 -0.63 2.79
C THR A 304 -22.30 -0.24 2.02
N CYS A 305 -21.09 -0.40 2.60
CA CYS A 305 -19.85 -0.12 1.88
C CYS A 305 -19.71 -0.97 0.61
N ARG A 306 -20.11 -2.24 0.64
CA ARG A 306 -20.09 -3.12 -0.54
C ARG A 306 -21.12 -2.70 -1.59
N GLN A 307 -22.35 -2.42 -1.16
CA GLN A 307 -23.44 -2.03 -2.03
C GLN A 307 -23.10 -0.78 -2.85
N TYR A 308 -22.50 0.23 -2.22
CA TYR A 308 -22.12 1.48 -2.89
C TYR A 308 -20.67 1.52 -3.40
N GLY A 309 -19.91 0.43 -3.22
CA GLY A 309 -18.50 0.37 -3.63
C GLY A 309 -17.60 1.38 -2.92
N MET A 310 -17.90 1.70 -1.66
CA MET A 310 -17.11 2.62 -0.84
C MET A 310 -15.90 1.93 -0.21
N ARG A 311 -14.75 2.61 -0.21
CA ARG A 311 -13.60 2.20 0.60
C ARG A 311 -13.74 2.68 2.04
N LEU A 312 -13.30 1.87 3.00
CA LEU A 312 -13.43 2.15 4.43
C LEU A 312 -12.07 2.09 5.15
N LEU A 313 -11.65 3.22 5.72
CA LEU A 313 -10.57 3.30 6.70
C LEU A 313 -11.18 3.26 8.12
N GLY A 314 -10.69 2.33 8.95
CA GLY A 314 -11.27 2.04 10.27
C GLY A 314 -12.20 0.82 10.26
N PRO A 315 -13.23 0.76 11.13
CA PRO A 315 -13.59 1.74 12.17
C PRO A 315 -12.55 1.80 13.31
N ASN A 316 -12.86 2.52 14.40
CA ASN A 316 -11.99 2.62 15.58
C ASN A 316 -10.57 3.10 15.24
N CYS A 317 -10.48 4.12 14.39
CA CYS A 317 -9.21 4.60 13.88
C CYS A 317 -8.90 6.03 14.31
N PHE A 318 -7.63 6.40 14.21
CA PHE A 318 -7.16 7.76 14.47
C PHE A 318 -7.34 8.72 13.28
N GLY A 319 -7.58 8.19 12.08
CA GLY A 319 -7.81 8.96 10.85
C GLY A 319 -6.65 8.88 9.85
N LEU A 320 -6.58 9.91 8.98
CA LEU A 320 -5.66 9.98 7.84
C LEU A 320 -5.00 11.36 7.75
N ILE A 321 -3.71 11.41 7.39
CA ILE A 321 -2.98 12.65 7.09
C ILE A 321 -2.31 12.53 5.73
N MET A 322 -2.51 13.53 4.87
CA MET A 322 -1.84 13.69 3.58
C MET A 322 -1.27 15.12 3.51
N PRO A 323 -0.06 15.36 4.03
CA PRO A 323 0.48 16.72 4.19
C PRO A 323 0.58 17.51 2.87
N TRP A 324 0.84 16.83 1.76
CA TRP A 324 1.05 17.45 0.45
C TRP A 324 -0.21 18.08 -0.17
N ILE A 325 -1.39 17.72 0.33
CA ILE A 325 -2.67 18.33 -0.05
C ILE A 325 -3.29 19.12 1.10
N GLY A 326 -2.56 19.30 2.21
CA GLY A 326 -3.04 20.00 3.41
C GLY A 326 -4.14 19.25 4.16
N LEU A 327 -4.29 17.93 3.96
CA LEU A 327 -5.34 17.15 4.63
C LEU A 327 -4.80 16.54 5.94
N ASP A 328 -5.39 16.96 7.06
CA ASP A 328 -5.22 16.28 8.35
C ASP A 328 -6.61 15.92 8.91
N ALA A 329 -7.10 14.74 8.54
CA ALA A 329 -8.37 14.18 8.98
C ALA A 329 -8.20 13.35 10.27
N THR A 330 -7.38 13.82 11.21
CA THR A 330 -7.14 13.20 12.51
C THR A 330 -7.50 14.14 13.65
N PHE A 331 -7.43 13.63 14.88
CA PHE A 331 -7.53 14.43 16.11
C PHE A 331 -6.17 14.52 16.82
N ALA A 332 -5.08 14.62 16.04
CA ALA A 332 -3.75 14.93 16.57
C ALA A 332 -3.71 16.32 17.22
N ALA A 333 -2.83 16.47 18.20
CA ALA A 333 -2.59 17.77 18.84
C ALA A 333 -1.84 18.74 17.91
N ASP A 334 -0.94 18.21 17.07
CA ASP A 334 -0.11 18.97 16.15
C ASP A 334 -0.08 18.30 14.77
N HIS A 335 0.01 19.10 13.71
CA HIS A 335 0.22 18.61 12.35
C HIS A 335 1.65 18.05 12.21
N PRO A 336 1.82 16.84 11.63
CA PRO A 336 3.16 16.30 11.40
C PRO A 336 3.89 17.07 10.30
N LEU A 337 5.22 17.03 10.33
CA LEU A 337 6.04 17.60 9.27
C LEU A 337 5.80 16.86 7.94
N PRO A 338 5.70 17.55 6.80
CA PRO A 338 5.77 16.91 5.48
C PRO A 338 7.12 16.22 5.26
N GLY A 339 7.12 15.03 4.66
CA GLY A 339 8.34 14.28 4.35
C GLY A 339 8.08 13.05 3.48
N VAL A 340 8.95 12.05 3.59
CA VAL A 340 9.00 10.91 2.65
C VAL A 340 8.61 9.58 3.29
N VAL A 341 8.20 9.59 4.56
CA VAL A 341 7.84 8.37 5.28
C VAL A 341 6.34 8.10 5.16
N GLY A 342 5.98 7.00 4.50
CA GLY A 342 4.62 6.47 4.50
C GLY A 342 4.40 5.65 5.77
N LEU A 343 3.43 6.03 6.61
CA LEU A 343 3.18 5.39 7.89
C LEU A 343 1.76 4.82 7.97
N MET A 344 1.64 3.51 8.18
CA MET A 344 0.35 2.83 8.41
C MET A 344 0.38 2.10 9.75
N VAL A 345 -0.56 2.43 10.64
CA VAL A 345 -0.61 1.91 12.00
C VAL A 345 -1.98 1.34 12.32
N GLN A 346 -2.03 0.18 12.97
CA GLN A 346 -3.29 -0.40 13.41
C GLN A 346 -3.75 0.21 14.75
N SER A 347 -2.83 0.38 15.70
CA SER A 347 -3.10 1.05 16.97
C SER A 347 -2.97 2.57 16.86
N GLY A 348 -4.07 3.29 17.14
CA GLY A 348 -4.09 4.76 17.12
C GLY A 348 -3.11 5.40 18.10
N GLY A 349 -3.04 4.89 19.35
CA GLY A 349 -2.13 5.42 20.37
C GLY A 349 -0.65 5.26 20.00
N VAL A 350 -0.27 4.13 19.40
CA VAL A 350 1.09 3.94 18.87
C VAL A 350 1.35 4.88 17.69
N GLY A 351 0.34 5.10 16.84
CA GLY A 351 0.38 6.09 15.76
C GLY A 351 0.71 7.50 16.21
N ILE A 352 -0.01 7.99 17.22
CA ILE A 352 0.23 9.31 17.83
C ILE A 352 1.66 9.40 18.34
N ALA A 353 2.12 8.41 19.11
CA ALA A 353 3.46 8.38 19.66
C ALA A 353 4.56 8.34 18.58
N LEU A 354 4.33 7.63 17.47
CA LEU A 354 5.23 7.59 16.33
C LEU A 354 5.33 8.95 15.64
N LEU A 355 4.19 9.56 15.30
CA LEU A 355 4.15 10.86 14.63
C LEU A 355 4.84 11.94 15.46
N GLU A 356 4.59 11.97 16.77
CA GLU A 356 5.20 12.93 17.68
C GLU A 356 6.73 12.75 17.74
N ARG A 357 7.21 11.52 17.93
CA ARG A 357 8.65 11.24 18.02
C ARG A 357 9.38 11.48 16.71
N MET A 358 8.79 11.09 15.59
CA MET A 358 9.34 11.37 14.26
C MET A 358 9.44 12.87 14.01
N SER A 359 8.40 13.64 14.34
CA SER A 359 8.40 15.10 14.19
C SER A 359 9.48 15.75 15.06
N ARG A 360 9.68 15.30 16.30
CA ARG A 360 10.78 15.76 17.18
C ARG A 360 12.17 15.52 16.59
N LEU A 361 12.35 14.44 15.83
CA LEU A 361 13.59 14.13 15.10
C LEU A 361 13.68 14.82 13.72
N GLY A 362 12.68 15.62 13.35
CA GLY A 362 12.60 16.28 12.05
C GLY A 362 12.38 15.31 10.89
N VAL A 363 11.78 14.15 11.16
CA VAL A 363 11.35 13.15 10.16
C VAL A 363 9.89 13.40 9.84
N GLY A 364 9.62 13.83 8.61
CA GLY A 364 8.26 14.08 8.13
C GLY A 364 7.64 12.88 7.42
N VAL A 365 6.31 12.90 7.32
CA VAL A 365 5.52 11.85 6.67
C VAL A 365 5.07 12.26 5.27
N SER A 366 5.03 11.30 4.35
CA SER A 366 4.40 11.46 3.04
C SER A 366 2.89 11.27 3.13
N SER A 367 2.48 10.29 3.93
CA SER A 367 1.11 9.97 4.28
C SER A 367 1.10 9.25 5.62
N PHE A 368 0.06 9.45 6.42
CA PHE A 368 -0.23 8.66 7.61
C PHE A 368 -1.64 8.10 7.53
N ALA A 369 -1.80 6.81 7.83
CA ALA A 369 -3.11 6.18 7.94
C ALA A 369 -3.19 5.33 9.23
N SER A 370 -4.30 5.49 9.96
CA SER A 370 -4.63 4.60 11.07
C SER A 370 -5.70 3.61 10.63
N ALA A 371 -5.40 2.32 10.68
CA ALA A 371 -6.28 1.26 10.21
C ALA A 371 -7.41 0.94 11.20
N GLY A 372 -7.17 1.15 12.51
CA GLY A 372 -8.07 0.72 13.57
C GLY A 372 -8.38 -0.78 13.48
N ASP A 373 -9.67 -1.11 13.45
CA ASP A 373 -10.15 -2.49 13.32
C ASP A 373 -9.90 -3.10 11.92
N LYS A 374 -9.53 -2.28 10.93
CA LYS A 374 -9.09 -2.69 9.59
C LYS A 374 -10.10 -3.60 8.89
N TYR A 375 -11.30 -3.08 8.63
CA TYR A 375 -12.38 -3.81 7.96
C TYR A 375 -12.22 -3.91 6.44
N ASP A 376 -11.61 -2.90 5.82
CA ASP A 376 -11.37 -2.86 4.37
C ASP A 376 -9.92 -2.43 4.07
N VAL A 377 -9.61 -1.13 4.15
CA VAL A 377 -8.30 -0.61 3.76
C VAL A 377 -7.21 -1.20 4.63
N SER A 378 -6.24 -1.85 4.00
CA SER A 378 -5.21 -2.64 4.65
C SER A 378 -3.79 -2.10 4.39
N PRO A 379 -2.78 -2.57 5.15
CA PRO A 379 -1.38 -2.26 4.88
C PRO A 379 -0.92 -2.63 3.46
N THR A 380 -1.53 -3.65 2.86
CA THR A 380 -1.25 -4.05 1.48
C THR A 380 -1.67 -2.96 0.50
N ASP A 381 -2.84 -2.35 0.71
CA ASP A 381 -3.34 -1.25 -0.11
C ASP A 381 -2.38 -0.04 -0.05
N LEU A 382 -1.92 0.32 1.16
CA LEU A 382 -0.99 1.43 1.36
C LEU A 382 0.41 1.15 0.77
N LEU A 383 0.92 -0.08 0.90
CA LEU A 383 2.16 -0.49 0.23
C LEU A 383 2.05 -0.34 -1.29
N THR A 384 0.92 -0.77 -1.87
CA THR A 384 0.63 -0.64 -3.30
C THR A 384 0.55 0.82 -3.74
N TRP A 385 -0.03 1.70 -2.91
CA TRP A 385 -0.02 3.15 -3.12
C TRP A 385 1.39 3.74 -3.10
N TRP A 386 2.16 3.50 -2.04
CA TRP A 386 3.52 4.04 -1.89
C TRP A 386 4.47 3.58 -2.99
N ALA A 387 4.24 2.39 -3.56
CA ALA A 387 5.01 1.91 -4.71
C ALA A 387 4.86 2.79 -5.97
N GLN A 388 3.86 3.67 -6.01
CA GLN A 388 3.44 4.45 -7.18
C GLN A 388 3.27 5.96 -6.92
N ASP A 389 3.32 6.42 -5.67
CA ASP A 389 3.04 7.82 -5.31
C ASP A 389 4.20 8.78 -5.55
N GLU A 390 5.38 8.27 -5.92
CA GLU A 390 6.65 8.99 -6.20
C GLU A 390 7.21 9.84 -5.04
N VAL A 391 6.45 10.02 -3.96
CA VAL A 391 6.80 10.83 -2.79
C VAL A 391 7.37 9.96 -1.68
N THR A 392 6.79 8.79 -1.48
CA THR A 392 7.18 7.89 -0.40
C THR A 392 8.50 7.20 -0.73
N GLN A 393 9.46 7.26 0.20
CA GLN A 393 10.77 6.64 0.08
C GLN A 393 11.04 5.62 1.18
N ILE A 394 10.23 5.61 2.24
CA ILE A 394 10.33 4.68 3.36
C ILE A 394 8.91 4.30 3.78
N ALA A 395 8.60 3.01 3.78
CA ALA A 395 7.32 2.49 4.24
C ALA A 395 7.47 1.98 5.68
N VAL A 396 6.61 2.42 6.58
CA VAL A 396 6.62 2.03 8.00
C VAL A 396 5.25 1.47 8.35
N LEU A 397 5.24 0.23 8.84
CA LEU A 397 4.04 -0.50 9.21
C LEU A 397 4.06 -0.83 10.70
N TYR A 398 2.98 -0.52 11.41
CA TYR A 398 2.72 -1.09 12.73
C TYR A 398 1.40 -1.84 12.65
N VAL A 399 1.46 -3.16 12.48
CA VAL A 399 0.28 -3.98 12.21
C VAL A 399 0.24 -5.18 13.12
N GLU A 400 -0.94 -5.47 13.66
CA GLU A 400 -1.16 -6.61 14.55
C GLU A 400 -1.67 -7.83 13.76
N SER A 401 -2.29 -7.59 12.59
CA SER A 401 -2.69 -8.64 11.64
C SER A 401 -2.50 -8.22 10.19
N PHE A 402 -2.09 -9.17 9.33
CA PHE A 402 -1.85 -8.93 7.89
C PHE A 402 -3.07 -9.17 7.00
N GLY A 403 -4.17 -9.72 7.54
CA GLY A 403 -5.30 -10.14 6.73
C GLY A 403 -4.93 -11.35 5.86
N ASN A 404 -4.58 -11.13 4.59
CA ASN A 404 -4.09 -12.14 3.65
C ASN A 404 -2.54 -12.15 3.63
N PRO A 405 -1.85 -13.06 4.36
CA PRO A 405 -0.40 -13.01 4.49
C PRO A 405 0.33 -13.28 3.17
N ARG A 406 -0.28 -14.05 2.25
CA ARG A 406 0.30 -14.32 0.93
C ARG A 406 0.33 -13.07 0.06
N LYS A 407 -0.81 -12.34 -0.03
CA LYS A 407 -0.88 -11.07 -0.78
C LYS A 407 0.01 -10.00 -0.13
N PHE A 408 0.04 -9.96 1.20
CA PHE A 408 0.94 -9.05 1.92
C PHE A 408 2.41 -9.35 1.58
N ALA A 409 2.88 -10.59 1.72
CA ALA A 409 4.29 -10.94 1.49
C ALA A 409 4.73 -10.69 0.04
N SER A 410 3.88 -11.02 -0.95
CA SER A 410 4.19 -10.77 -2.37
C SER A 410 4.28 -9.27 -2.67
N THR A 411 3.36 -8.47 -2.12
CA THR A 411 3.34 -7.01 -2.29
C THR A 411 4.53 -6.37 -1.59
N ALA A 412 4.74 -6.68 -0.30
CA ALA A 412 5.84 -6.18 0.49
C ALA A 412 7.19 -6.49 -0.16
N ARG A 413 7.39 -7.71 -0.70
CA ARG A 413 8.61 -8.06 -1.45
C ARG A 413 8.85 -7.15 -2.65
N ARG A 414 7.81 -6.86 -3.43
CA ARG A 414 7.91 -5.98 -4.60
C ARG A 414 8.23 -4.55 -4.21
N VAL A 415 7.65 -4.06 -3.10
CA VAL A 415 7.93 -2.72 -2.57
C VAL A 415 9.32 -2.63 -1.96
N ALA A 416 9.74 -3.64 -1.19
CA ALA A 416 11.05 -3.73 -0.54
C ALA A 416 12.23 -3.71 -1.54
N GLN A 417 12.01 -4.15 -2.78
CA GLN A 417 12.99 -4.03 -3.86
C GLN A 417 13.23 -2.60 -4.33
N ARG A 418 12.31 -1.67 -4.03
CA ARG A 418 12.37 -0.26 -4.47
C ARG A 418 12.65 0.70 -3.31
N MET A 419 12.12 0.39 -2.13
CA MET A 419 12.26 1.24 -0.94
C MET A 419 12.28 0.40 0.34
N PRO A 420 12.94 0.86 1.43
CA PRO A 420 12.89 0.18 2.71
C PRO A 420 11.44 0.06 3.23
N VAL A 421 11.06 -1.15 3.63
CA VAL A 421 9.81 -1.43 4.35
C VAL A 421 10.18 -1.86 5.76
N LEU A 422 9.69 -1.15 6.76
CA LEU A 422 10.00 -1.39 8.17
C LEU A 422 8.74 -1.76 8.95
N THR A 423 8.92 -2.59 9.98
CA THR A 423 7.85 -2.96 10.90
C THR A 423 8.37 -3.15 12.33
N ILE A 424 7.45 -3.30 13.28
CA ILE A 424 7.75 -3.76 14.64
C ILE A 424 7.19 -5.17 14.81
N ILE A 425 8.03 -6.06 15.31
CA ILE A 425 7.62 -7.38 15.74
C ILE A 425 6.80 -7.27 17.03
N GLY A 426 5.48 -7.30 16.87
CA GLY A 426 4.50 -7.25 17.96
C GLY A 426 4.30 -8.59 18.67
N ALA A 427 3.50 -8.57 19.72
CA ALA A 427 2.98 -9.76 20.41
C ALA A 427 4.02 -10.81 20.86
N ARG A 428 5.30 -10.49 21.04
CA ARG A 428 6.39 -11.48 21.25
C ARG A 428 6.28 -12.40 22.48
N SER A 429 5.41 -12.10 23.44
CA SER A 429 5.21 -12.88 24.66
C SER A 429 3.80 -13.49 24.73
N PRO A 430 3.55 -14.51 25.54
CA PRO A 430 2.18 -15.02 25.77
C PRO A 430 1.21 -13.93 26.24
N ALA A 431 1.69 -12.99 27.06
CA ALA A 431 0.90 -11.84 27.47
C ALA A 431 0.59 -10.89 26.31
N GLY A 432 1.57 -10.60 25.45
CA GLY A 432 1.39 -9.79 24.24
C GLY A 432 0.46 -10.46 23.22
N HIS A 433 0.56 -11.78 23.03
CA HIS A 433 -0.35 -12.55 22.17
C HIS A 433 -1.80 -12.45 22.66
N ARG A 434 -2.05 -12.49 23.98
CA ARG A 434 -3.41 -12.31 24.51
C ARG A 434 -4.00 -10.94 24.15
N VAL A 435 -3.21 -9.88 24.28
CA VAL A 435 -3.65 -8.52 23.89
C VAL A 435 -3.94 -8.44 22.39
N ALA A 436 -3.02 -8.91 21.55
CA ALA A 436 -3.21 -8.93 20.09
C ALA A 436 -4.35 -9.86 19.65
N SER A 437 -4.66 -10.91 20.43
CA SER A 437 -5.78 -11.81 20.13
C SER A 437 -7.15 -11.15 20.31
N HIS A 438 -7.23 -10.05 21.07
CA HIS A 438 -8.46 -9.25 21.19
C HIS A 438 -8.75 -8.43 19.93
N THR A 439 -7.72 -8.09 19.14
CA THR A 439 -7.85 -7.32 17.88
C THR A 439 -7.79 -8.22 16.64
N ALA A 440 -7.25 -9.43 16.75
CA ALA A 440 -7.20 -10.43 15.69
C ALA A 440 -7.33 -11.87 16.24
N PRO A 441 -8.39 -12.64 15.91
CA PRO A 441 -8.67 -13.97 16.48
C PRO A 441 -7.58 -15.05 16.29
N ALA A 442 -6.59 -14.80 15.43
CA ALA A 442 -5.45 -15.68 15.21
C ALA A 442 -4.15 -14.85 15.15
N ALA A 443 -3.61 -14.48 16.31
CA ALA A 443 -2.27 -13.90 16.38
C ALA A 443 -1.27 -14.88 15.75
N THR A 444 -0.60 -14.44 14.68
CA THR A 444 0.35 -15.28 13.94
C THR A 444 1.56 -15.58 14.85
N PRO A 445 2.00 -16.85 14.99
CA PRO A 445 3.15 -17.18 15.80
C PRO A 445 4.40 -16.36 15.43
N LEU A 446 5.18 -15.95 16.43
CA LEU A 446 6.36 -15.10 16.25
C LEU A 446 7.31 -15.59 15.14
N VAL A 447 7.65 -16.88 15.14
CA VAL A 447 8.55 -17.50 14.15
C VAL A 447 7.98 -17.36 12.72
N THR A 448 6.66 -17.47 12.57
CA THR A 448 5.99 -17.30 11.28
C THR A 448 6.01 -15.84 10.84
N GLN A 449 5.85 -14.89 11.77
CA GLN A 449 5.99 -13.46 11.45
C GLN A 449 7.40 -13.11 11.00
N GLU A 450 8.42 -13.57 11.74
CA GLU A 450 9.83 -13.33 11.42
C GLU A 450 10.20 -13.92 10.06
N ALA A 451 9.83 -15.17 9.79
CA ALA A 451 10.09 -15.81 8.50
C ALA A 451 9.36 -15.10 7.35
N LEU A 452 8.13 -14.63 7.57
CA LEU A 452 7.36 -13.87 6.58
C LEU A 452 8.08 -12.55 6.25
N PHE A 453 8.51 -11.80 7.26
CA PHE A 453 9.21 -10.54 7.07
C PHE A 453 10.54 -10.71 6.36
N ASP A 454 11.34 -11.71 6.76
CA ASP A 454 12.62 -12.01 6.15
C ASP A 454 12.45 -12.37 4.66
N GLN A 455 11.52 -13.28 4.34
CA GLN A 455 11.22 -13.65 2.94
C GLN A 455 10.59 -12.51 2.12
N ALA A 456 9.99 -11.52 2.77
CA ALA A 456 9.43 -10.34 2.12
C ALA A 456 10.42 -9.17 2.03
N GLY A 457 11.62 -9.29 2.61
CA GLY A 457 12.58 -8.19 2.67
C GLY A 457 12.15 -7.03 3.57
N VAL A 458 11.29 -7.29 4.55
CA VAL A 458 10.81 -6.30 5.52
C VAL A 458 11.78 -6.22 6.69
N ILE A 459 12.26 -5.02 7.01
CA ILE A 459 13.14 -4.75 8.15
C ILE A 459 12.31 -4.76 9.44
N ALA A 460 12.38 -5.87 10.16
CA ALA A 460 11.58 -6.09 11.36
C ALA A 460 12.36 -5.71 12.63
N THR A 461 11.92 -4.64 13.30
CA THR A 461 12.51 -4.11 14.54
C THR A 461 11.80 -4.68 15.77
N ARG A 462 12.43 -4.59 16.94
CA ARG A 462 11.92 -5.17 18.20
C ARG A 462 11.31 -4.16 19.15
N SER A 463 11.47 -2.86 18.87
CA SER A 463 10.95 -1.79 19.71
C SER A 463 10.62 -0.54 18.91
N LEU A 464 9.81 0.34 19.51
CA LEU A 464 9.47 1.62 18.93
C LEU A 464 10.69 2.52 18.72
N GLY A 465 11.63 2.51 19.67
CA GLY A 465 12.86 3.29 19.59
C GLY A 465 13.73 2.85 18.42
N GLU A 466 13.99 1.55 18.32
CA GLU A 466 14.75 0.96 17.21
C GLU A 466 14.12 1.27 15.85
N LEU A 467 12.79 1.19 15.73
CA LEU A 467 12.08 1.58 14.51
C LEU A 467 12.36 3.04 14.15
N ILE A 468 12.15 3.96 15.10
CA ILE A 468 12.31 5.39 14.87
C ILE A 468 13.75 5.73 14.50
N ASP A 469 14.73 5.15 15.18
CA ASP A 469 16.15 5.36 14.91
C ASP A 469 16.52 4.88 13.51
N THR A 470 16.03 3.70 13.13
CA THR A 470 16.25 3.13 11.79
C THR A 470 15.63 4.01 10.71
N VAL A 471 14.39 4.47 10.93
CA VAL A 471 13.71 5.40 10.01
C VAL A 471 14.48 6.71 9.90
N ALA A 472 14.94 7.29 11.01
CA ALA A 472 15.69 8.53 11.01
C ALA A 472 17.03 8.39 10.26
N LEU A 473 17.73 7.27 10.45
CA LEU A 473 18.98 6.97 9.73
C LEU A 473 18.73 6.85 8.22
N LEU A 474 17.76 6.02 7.81
CA LEU A 474 17.41 5.82 6.40
C LEU A 474 16.87 7.09 5.73
N SER A 475 16.22 7.97 6.49
CA SER A 475 15.70 9.25 5.98
C SER A 475 16.79 10.27 5.68
N CYS A 476 18.01 10.09 6.22
CA CYS A 476 19.08 11.07 6.08
C CYS A 476 20.40 10.53 5.52
N GLN A 477 20.57 9.21 5.40
CA GLN A 477 21.77 8.57 4.85
C GLN A 477 21.46 7.72 3.62
N PRO A 478 22.36 7.68 2.62
CA PRO A 478 22.26 6.72 1.53
C PRO A 478 22.51 5.30 2.04
N LEU A 479 22.14 4.29 1.24
CA LEU A 479 22.51 2.91 1.51
C LEU A 479 24.03 2.72 1.33
N PRO A 480 24.69 1.94 2.19
CA PRO A 480 26.11 1.62 2.03
C PRO A 480 26.31 0.71 0.82
N ALA A 481 27.47 0.82 0.16
CA ALA A 481 27.85 -0.03 -0.97
C ALA A 481 28.12 -1.50 -0.56
N GLY A 482 28.33 -1.75 0.72
CA GLY A 482 28.63 -3.05 1.29
C GLY A 482 28.59 -3.01 2.81
N ASN A 483 29.09 -4.06 3.46
CA ASN A 483 29.04 -4.23 4.91
C ASN A 483 30.36 -3.86 5.62
N ARG A 484 31.28 -3.17 4.94
CA ARG A 484 32.58 -2.78 5.50
C ARG A 484 32.48 -1.46 6.26
N ILE A 485 32.59 -1.52 7.59
CA ILE A 485 32.37 -0.37 8.47
C ILE A 485 33.69 0.09 9.08
N ALA A 486 33.95 1.39 9.03
CA ALA A 486 34.99 2.00 9.84
C ALA A 486 34.39 2.66 11.08
N ILE A 487 34.97 2.37 12.24
CA ILE A 487 34.54 2.95 13.52
C ILE A 487 35.53 4.06 13.90
N VAL A 488 35.01 5.23 14.25
CA VAL A 488 35.78 6.38 14.74
C VAL A 488 35.24 6.80 16.10
N SER A 489 36.09 6.82 17.11
CA SER A 489 35.68 7.14 18.48
C SER A 489 36.74 7.94 19.22
N ASN A 490 36.34 8.73 20.21
CA ASN A 490 37.27 9.33 21.18
C ASN A 490 37.41 8.51 22.48
N ALA A 491 36.69 7.39 22.59
CA ALA A 491 36.66 6.54 23.78
C ALA A 491 36.79 5.06 23.38
N GLY A 492 37.90 4.42 23.78
CA GLY A 492 38.19 3.03 23.40
C GLY A 492 37.09 2.03 23.77
N GLY A 493 36.45 2.17 24.94
CA GLY A 493 35.32 1.32 25.34
C GLY A 493 34.11 1.45 24.43
N ALA A 494 33.83 2.67 23.94
CA ALA A 494 32.74 2.91 22.98
C ALA A 494 33.06 2.29 21.61
N ALA A 495 34.32 2.38 21.17
CA ALA A 495 34.78 1.73 19.94
C ALA A 495 34.67 0.20 20.02
N GLY A 496 35.00 -0.39 21.17
CA GLY A 496 34.86 -1.84 21.42
C GLY A 496 33.41 -2.30 21.34
N LEU A 497 32.51 -1.66 22.08
CA LEU A 497 31.06 -1.97 22.05
C LEU A 497 30.47 -1.81 20.64
N ALA A 498 30.89 -0.78 19.91
CA ALA A 498 30.48 -0.57 18.52
C ALA A 498 30.99 -1.66 17.59
N ALA A 499 32.22 -2.16 17.80
CA ALA A 499 32.80 -3.24 17.01
C ALA A 499 32.09 -4.58 17.26
N ASP A 500 31.80 -4.90 18.52
CA ASP A 500 31.02 -6.08 18.90
C ASP A 500 29.62 -6.04 18.27
N ALA A 501 28.92 -4.90 18.38
CA ALA A 501 27.61 -4.71 17.75
C ALA A 501 27.67 -4.84 16.21
N CYS A 502 28.74 -4.37 15.56
CA CYS A 502 28.93 -4.60 14.13
C CYS A 502 29.03 -6.10 13.82
N GLY A 503 29.82 -6.84 14.59
CA GLY A 503 30.00 -8.29 14.44
C GLY A 503 28.69 -9.07 14.60
N ASP A 504 27.92 -8.76 15.65
CA ASP A 504 26.63 -9.40 15.95
C ASP A 504 25.60 -9.23 14.81
N HIS A 505 25.72 -8.15 14.03
CA HIS A 505 24.85 -7.83 12.90
C HIS A 505 25.49 -8.14 11.52
N GLY A 506 26.59 -8.90 11.48
CA GLY A 506 27.23 -9.32 10.22
C GLY A 506 27.95 -8.22 9.44
N LEU A 507 28.22 -7.08 10.11
CA LEU A 507 29.03 -5.99 9.58
C LEU A 507 30.52 -6.28 9.83
N GLN A 508 31.37 -5.89 8.88
CA GLN A 508 32.80 -6.12 8.93
C GLN A 508 33.54 -4.85 9.33
N VAL A 509 34.08 -4.81 10.55
CA VAL A 509 34.93 -3.70 10.98
C VAL A 509 36.26 -3.76 10.24
N VAL A 510 36.58 -2.72 9.47
CA VAL A 510 37.75 -2.75 8.59
C VAL A 510 39.04 -2.35 9.30
N LYS A 511 40.12 -2.99 8.84
CA LYS A 511 41.48 -2.47 9.00
C LYS A 511 41.72 -1.44 7.90
N LEU A 512 42.03 -0.20 8.28
CA LEU A 512 42.25 0.89 7.31
C LEU A 512 43.51 0.66 6.47
N SER A 513 43.58 1.26 5.29
CA SER A 513 44.77 1.17 4.44
C SER A 513 46.00 1.78 5.13
N ALA A 514 47.20 1.30 4.77
CA ALA A 514 48.44 1.84 5.33
C ALA A 514 48.58 3.35 5.06
N ASP A 515 48.02 3.84 3.96
CA ASP A 515 48.07 5.25 3.57
C ASP A 515 47.17 6.10 4.47
N THR A 516 45.93 5.66 4.68
CA THR A 516 45.01 6.29 5.64
C THR A 516 45.58 6.28 7.05
N GLN A 517 46.14 5.14 7.50
CA GLN A 517 46.78 5.05 8.82
C GLN A 517 47.90 6.07 9.00
N ARG A 518 48.80 6.21 8.00
CA ARG A 518 49.90 7.19 8.05
C ARG A 518 49.41 8.62 8.16
N GLU A 519 48.34 8.97 7.46
CA GLU A 519 47.76 10.31 7.55
C GLU A 519 47.06 10.55 8.89
N LEU A 520 46.27 9.58 9.37
CA LEU A 520 45.62 9.66 10.67
C LEU A 520 46.63 9.84 11.81
N SER A 521 47.76 9.10 11.79
CA SER A 521 48.83 9.24 12.78
C SER A 521 49.49 10.63 12.80
N ARG A 522 49.41 11.41 11.71
CA ARG A 522 49.93 12.79 11.67
C ARG A 522 48.95 13.81 12.23
N MET A 523 47.65 13.56 12.13
CA MET A 523 46.61 14.50 12.56
C MET A 523 46.08 14.24 13.97
N LEU A 524 46.07 12.98 14.42
CA LEU A 524 45.49 12.60 15.70
C LEU A 524 46.48 12.83 16.87
N PRO A 525 45.97 13.05 18.09
CA PRO A 525 46.81 13.22 19.28
C PRO A 525 47.72 12.01 19.55
N PRO A 526 48.84 12.20 20.26
CA PRO A 526 49.66 11.09 20.75
C PRO A 526 48.84 10.08 21.55
N GLY A 527 49.05 8.79 21.31
CA GLY A 527 48.29 7.71 21.95
C GLY A 527 47.02 7.31 21.20
N ALA A 528 46.71 7.94 20.06
CA ALA A 528 45.64 7.49 19.18
C ALA A 528 45.97 6.15 18.50
N GLU A 529 44.95 5.31 18.34
CA GLU A 529 45.03 4.04 17.63
C GLU A 529 44.34 4.18 16.27
N VAL A 530 45.05 3.85 15.18
CA VAL A 530 44.58 4.11 13.81
C VAL A 530 44.36 2.84 12.98
N GLY A 531 44.62 1.66 13.56
CA GLY A 531 44.56 0.38 12.86
C GLY A 531 43.14 -0.03 12.43
N GLY A 532 42.11 0.38 13.18
CA GLY A 532 40.72 -0.01 12.98
C GLY A 532 40.25 -0.97 14.09
N PRO A 533 39.32 -0.58 14.98
CA PRO A 533 38.69 0.74 15.15
C PRO A 533 39.68 1.92 15.32
N VAL A 534 39.28 3.13 14.94
CA VAL A 534 40.07 4.35 15.19
C VAL A 534 39.68 4.93 16.55
N ASN A 535 40.66 5.00 17.46
CA ASN A 535 40.54 5.69 18.74
C ASN A 535 41.32 7.01 18.70
N ALA A 536 40.61 8.10 18.53
CA ALA A 536 41.13 9.47 18.47
C ALA A 536 41.56 10.04 19.83
N THR A 537 41.36 9.29 20.93
CA THR A 537 41.58 9.71 22.33
C THR A 537 40.63 10.80 22.82
N PRO A 538 40.45 10.97 24.15
CA PRO A 538 39.63 12.04 24.72
C PRO A 538 40.17 13.47 24.47
N LEU A 539 41.41 13.60 23.99
CA LEU A 539 42.09 14.88 23.73
C LEU A 539 41.82 15.43 22.32
N VAL A 540 41.09 14.69 21.48
CA VAL A 540 40.83 15.10 20.10
C VAL A 540 40.02 16.40 20.06
N SER A 541 40.46 17.37 19.25
CA SER A 541 39.69 18.58 19.01
C SER A 541 38.50 18.30 18.08
N THR A 542 37.48 19.16 18.11
CA THR A 542 36.35 19.12 17.18
C THR A 542 36.80 19.08 15.71
N ASP A 543 37.71 19.97 15.31
CA ASP A 543 38.18 20.05 13.91
C ASP A 543 38.98 18.82 13.50
N THR A 544 39.82 18.30 14.41
CA THR A 544 40.59 17.08 14.16
C THR A 544 39.67 15.87 14.02
N PHE A 545 38.62 15.75 14.85
CA PHE A 545 37.67 14.65 14.76
C PHE A 545 36.87 14.70 13.46
N ARG A 546 36.44 15.89 13.02
CA ARG A 546 35.79 16.09 11.71
C ARG A 546 36.70 15.64 10.56
N ALA A 547 37.95 16.11 10.55
CA ALA A 547 38.93 15.73 9.53
C ALA A 547 39.22 14.22 9.54
N CYS A 548 39.23 13.59 10.72
CA CYS A 548 39.37 12.15 10.87
C CYS A 548 38.20 11.40 10.21
N LEU A 549 36.95 11.82 10.45
CA LEU A 549 35.77 11.22 9.81
C LEU A 549 35.84 11.31 8.28
N GLU A 550 36.20 12.50 7.77
CA GLU A 550 36.36 12.75 6.32
C GLU A 550 37.45 11.87 5.71
N LYS A 551 38.59 11.74 6.39
CA LYS A 551 39.69 10.91 5.90
C LYS A 551 39.36 9.42 5.91
N VAL A 552 38.71 8.94 6.97
CA VAL A 552 38.27 7.55 7.09
C VAL A 552 37.23 7.21 6.03
N ALA A 553 36.25 8.08 5.78
CA ALA A 553 35.26 7.87 4.73
C ALA A 553 35.87 7.82 3.32
N ALA A 554 36.99 8.53 3.09
CA ALA A 554 37.68 8.52 1.80
C ALA A 554 38.44 7.22 1.48
N ASP A 555 38.69 6.34 2.46
CA ASP A 555 39.40 5.08 2.26
C ASP A 555 38.55 4.09 1.44
N GLU A 556 39.06 3.59 0.31
CA GLU A 556 38.33 2.67 -0.60
C GLU A 556 37.88 1.36 0.06
N GLY A 557 38.54 0.97 1.15
CA GLY A 557 38.19 -0.19 1.98
C GLY A 557 36.90 -0.01 2.78
N VAL A 558 36.40 1.21 2.93
CA VAL A 558 35.26 1.56 3.78
C VAL A 558 33.99 1.69 2.95
N ASP A 559 32.87 1.13 3.40
CA ASP A 559 31.55 1.33 2.79
C ASP A 559 30.68 2.29 3.60
N ALA A 560 30.84 2.34 4.92
CA ALA A 560 30.19 3.31 5.82
C ALA A 560 31.02 3.60 7.08
N VAL A 561 30.71 4.71 7.76
CA VAL A 561 31.39 5.16 8.98
C VAL A 561 30.42 5.16 10.16
N LEU A 562 30.88 4.63 11.30
CA LEU A 562 30.19 4.71 12.59
C LEU A 562 31.02 5.58 13.54
N ALA A 563 30.49 6.75 13.91
CA ALA A 563 31.06 7.61 14.92
C ALA A 563 30.49 7.25 16.30
N ALA A 564 31.33 6.84 17.25
CA ALA A 564 30.93 6.58 18.63
C ALA A 564 31.62 7.59 19.55
N ALA A 565 30.90 8.60 20.04
CA ALA A 565 31.52 9.75 20.70
C ALA A 565 30.96 10.01 22.10
N VAL A 566 31.82 10.53 22.97
CA VAL A 566 31.46 11.05 24.29
C VAL A 566 31.88 12.51 24.36
N PRO A 567 31.01 13.45 24.75
CA PRO A 567 31.44 14.83 24.98
C PRO A 567 32.43 14.88 26.15
N THR A 568 33.47 15.71 26.02
CA THR A 568 34.45 15.93 27.08
C THR A 568 34.46 17.41 27.46
N ALA A 569 35.13 17.76 28.56
CA ALA A 569 35.35 19.16 28.94
C ALA A 569 36.14 19.97 27.88
N ILE A 570 36.76 19.30 26.90
CA ILE A 570 37.71 19.87 25.95
C ILE A 570 37.09 20.00 24.56
N SER A 571 36.12 19.15 24.20
CA SER A 571 35.56 19.11 22.84
C SER A 571 34.10 18.67 22.80
N ASP A 572 33.29 19.37 22.00
CA ASP A 572 31.95 18.92 21.61
C ASP A 572 31.99 18.28 20.21
N LEU A 573 32.15 16.97 20.17
CA LEU A 573 32.25 16.20 18.92
C LEU A 573 30.93 16.12 18.13
N ARG A 574 29.80 16.58 18.69
CA ARG A 574 28.54 16.68 17.93
C ARG A 574 28.67 17.69 16.81
N THR A 575 29.35 18.80 17.07
CA THR A 575 29.61 19.82 16.06
C THR A 575 30.52 19.29 14.95
N ALA A 576 31.48 18.42 15.30
CA ALA A 576 32.34 17.76 14.32
C ALA A 576 31.55 16.84 13.39
N VAL A 577 30.69 15.98 13.94
CA VAL A 577 29.81 15.08 13.19
C VAL A 577 28.83 15.86 12.31
N ALA A 578 28.22 16.93 12.84
CA ALA A 578 27.27 17.76 12.10
C ALA A 578 27.92 18.54 10.94
N ALA A 579 29.20 18.91 11.07
CA ALA A 579 29.94 19.65 10.06
C ALA A 579 30.68 18.76 9.04
N ALA A 580 30.80 17.45 9.30
CA ALA A 580 31.51 16.53 8.43
C ALA A 580 30.80 16.34 7.08
N VAL A 581 31.55 16.49 5.98
CA VAL A 581 31.03 16.27 4.62
C VAL A 581 31.62 14.98 4.06
N LEU A 582 30.82 13.93 4.06
CA LEU A 582 31.26 12.58 3.67
C LEU A 582 30.57 12.14 2.38
N SER A 583 31.23 11.31 1.57
CA SER A 583 30.63 10.66 0.40
C SER A 583 29.88 9.38 0.77
N LYS A 584 30.25 8.73 1.87
CA LYS A 584 29.71 7.44 2.36
C LYS A 584 28.79 7.61 3.55
N PRO A 585 27.82 6.71 3.81
CA PRO A 585 26.89 6.83 4.93
C PRO A 585 27.61 6.99 6.28
N LEU A 586 27.04 7.82 7.16
CA LEU A 586 27.52 8.06 8.52
C LEU A 586 26.39 7.84 9.52
N ALA A 587 26.63 6.97 10.49
CA ALA A 587 25.84 6.87 11.71
C ALA A 587 26.66 7.41 12.89
N ALA A 588 26.00 8.07 13.84
CA ALA A 588 26.66 8.61 15.02
C ALA A 588 25.90 8.25 16.30
N SER A 589 26.60 7.72 17.29
CA SER A 589 26.08 7.40 18.62
C SER A 589 26.80 8.27 19.66
N PHE A 590 26.01 9.01 20.44
CA PHE A 590 26.50 9.86 21.53
C PHE A 590 26.03 9.31 22.87
N LEU A 591 26.99 8.85 23.68
CA LEU A 591 26.71 8.10 24.91
C LEU A 591 26.13 8.95 26.06
N ASP A 592 26.08 10.29 25.91
CA ASP A 592 25.49 11.22 26.87
C ASP A 592 24.00 11.47 26.64
N ARG A 593 23.38 10.84 25.62
CA ARG A 593 21.97 11.07 25.26
C ARG A 593 21.13 9.81 25.26
N VAL A 594 19.84 10.03 25.54
CA VAL A 594 18.78 9.03 25.39
C VAL A 594 18.32 8.94 23.93
N GLU A 595 18.52 9.99 23.13
CA GLU A 595 18.20 10.04 21.70
C GLU A 595 19.39 9.51 20.89
N SER A 596 19.17 8.43 20.14
CA SER A 596 20.20 7.65 19.45
C SER A 596 20.62 8.21 18.10
N VAL A 597 19.86 9.17 17.53
CA VAL A 597 20.08 9.67 16.16
C VAL A 597 20.05 11.19 16.10
N LEU A 598 21.14 11.78 15.56
CA LEU A 598 21.19 13.19 15.14
C LEU A 598 21.14 13.27 13.62
N ARG A 599 20.20 14.06 13.08
CA ARG A 599 20.10 14.30 11.64
C ARG A 599 21.25 15.21 11.19
N VAL A 600 22.18 14.67 10.42
CA VAL A 600 23.28 15.43 9.81
C VAL A 600 22.79 16.02 8.48
N LYS A 601 22.96 17.34 8.28
CA LYS A 601 22.64 17.99 6.99
C LYS A 601 23.72 17.61 5.97
N ARG A 602 23.32 17.22 4.75
CA ARG A 602 24.22 17.12 3.59
C ARG A 602 23.89 18.11 2.50
N VAL A 603 24.92 18.51 1.76
CA VAL A 603 24.80 19.16 0.46
C VAL A 603 24.22 18.13 -0.52
N PRO A 604 23.16 18.45 -1.28
CA PRO A 604 22.55 17.51 -2.20
C PRO A 604 23.58 17.03 -3.22
N VAL A 605 23.67 15.71 -3.41
CA VAL A 605 24.38 15.13 -4.55
C VAL A 605 23.62 15.59 -5.79
N THR A 606 24.18 16.54 -6.54
CA THR A 606 23.68 16.90 -7.86
C THR A 606 23.63 15.63 -8.69
N ARG A 607 22.42 15.10 -8.94
CA ARG A 607 22.20 14.10 -9.98
C ARG A 607 22.82 14.68 -11.25
N ARG A 608 23.94 14.12 -11.72
CA ARG A 608 24.43 14.40 -13.07
C ARG A 608 23.26 14.09 -13.99
N ALA A 609 22.72 15.12 -14.62
CA ALA A 609 21.83 14.96 -15.76
C ALA A 609 22.53 13.96 -16.70
N ARG A 610 21.83 12.90 -17.08
CA ARG A 610 22.20 12.11 -18.25
C ARG A 610 22.12 13.05 -19.45
N ALA A 611 23.21 13.77 -19.71
CA ALA A 611 23.47 14.39 -20.99
C ALA A 611 23.58 13.24 -22.02
N GLY A 612 22.83 13.38 -23.10
CA GLY A 612 22.45 12.29 -23.97
C GLY A 612 23.57 11.57 -24.72
N ARG A 613 23.21 10.40 -25.22
CA ARG A 613 23.31 9.98 -26.62
C ARG A 613 22.30 8.88 -26.88
#